data_AF-A0A5C5V2S8-F1
#
_entry.id   AF-A0A5C5V2S8-F1
#
_cell.length_a   1.000
_cell.length_b   1.000
_cell.length_c   1.000
_cell.angle_alpha   90.00
_cell.angle_beta   90.00
_cell.angle_gamma   90.00
#
_symmetry.space_group_name_H-M   'P 1'
#
loop_
_entity.id
_entity.type
_entity.pdbx_description
1 polymer ?
#
loop_
_entity_poly.entity_id
_entity_poly.type
_entity_poly.pdbx_seq_one_letter_code
_entity_poly.pdbx_strand_id
1 'polypeptide(L)'
;MLSTLSKRVVQQFTKKLQELVPGSAKDASVKLPRGFHCFALPLRPDVSTFLVLLISPKDDEFTLEVAWSTHGRFPFSLSAIYLPFDPENGSLKDSPIDGEFLFRLPFLYPPYADVWWTVDEKSTHEMTMEEILVDDPLAPPPEIAANDLARVDASLETAMSAVKQFAIPYLLKLQEHYPSNFRS
;
A
#
# COMPACT_ATOMS: atom_id res chain seq x y z
N MET A 1 16.26 -8.33 9.15
CA MET A 1 14.87 -8.36 9.66
C MET A 1 14.15 -7.05 9.31
N LEU A 2 12.81 -7.01 9.17
CA LEU A 2 12.08 -5.73 9.16
C LEU A 2 12.30 -5.01 10.50
N SER A 3 12.45 -3.68 10.48
CA SER A 3 12.60 -2.89 11.70
C SER A 3 11.37 -3.07 12.61
N THR A 4 11.53 -2.86 13.92
CA THR A 4 10.42 -2.92 14.88
C THR A 4 9.29 -1.97 14.46
N LEU A 5 9.65 -0.79 13.92
CA LEU A 5 8.73 0.20 13.38
C LEU A 5 7.95 -0.34 12.17
N SER A 6 8.64 -0.96 11.20
CA SER A 6 7.98 -1.59 10.03
C SER A 6 6.95 -2.63 10.45
N LYS A 7 7.28 -3.49 11.42
CA LYS A 7 6.34 -4.50 11.94
C LYS A 7 5.11 -3.83 12.55
N ARG A 8 5.30 -2.71 13.26
CA ARG A 8 4.20 -1.95 13.87
C ARG A 8 3.29 -1.32 12.81
N VAL A 9 3.86 -0.70 11.78
CA VAL A 9 3.11 -0.15 10.63
C VAL A 9 2.22 -1.23 10.03
N VAL A 10 2.76 -2.42 9.72
CA VAL A 10 1.98 -3.53 9.15
C VAL A 10 0.84 -3.96 10.07
N GLN A 11 1.09 -4.10 11.37
CA GLN A 11 0.08 -4.52 12.33
C GLN A 11 -1.07 -3.51 12.45
N GLN A 12 -0.75 -2.23 12.63
CA GLN A 12 -1.76 -1.18 12.76
C GLN A 12 -2.51 -0.96 11.45
N PHE A 13 -1.81 -0.98 10.30
CA PHE A 13 -2.43 -0.91 8.99
C PHE A 13 -3.42 -2.05 8.77
N THR A 14 -3.03 -3.30 9.06
CA THR A 14 -3.90 -4.48 8.93
C THR A 14 -5.17 -4.29 9.73
N LYS A 15 -5.06 -3.86 11.00
CA LYS A 15 -6.21 -3.62 11.87
C LYS A 15 -7.13 -2.54 11.31
N LYS A 16 -6.59 -1.37 10.96
CA LYS A 16 -7.38 -0.24 10.43
C LYS A 16 -8.04 -0.59 9.10
N LEU A 17 -7.37 -1.35 8.24
CA LEU A 17 -7.94 -1.80 6.97
C LEU A 17 -9.09 -2.79 7.18
N GLN A 18 -8.98 -3.70 8.16
CA GLN A 18 -10.07 -4.61 8.52
C GLN A 18 -11.29 -3.89 9.11
N GLU A 19 -11.07 -2.82 9.87
CA GLU A 19 -12.14 -1.95 10.36
C GLU A 19 -12.81 -1.17 9.22
N LEU A 20 -12.03 -0.68 8.24
CA LEU A 20 -12.56 0.06 7.09
C LEU A 20 -13.25 -0.85 6.07
N VAL A 21 -12.69 -2.03 5.80
CA VAL A 21 -13.17 -3.01 4.82
C VAL A 21 -13.25 -4.37 5.50
N PRO A 22 -14.40 -4.71 6.12
CA PRO A 22 -14.59 -6.00 6.75
C PRO A 22 -14.35 -7.16 5.78
N GLY A 23 -13.61 -8.17 6.26
CA GLY A 23 -13.20 -9.32 5.44
C GLY A 23 -11.93 -9.10 4.62
N SER A 24 -11.36 -7.89 4.61
CA SER A 24 -10.01 -7.70 4.07
C SER A 24 -8.99 -8.54 4.85
N ALA A 25 -8.05 -9.11 4.11
CA ALA A 25 -7.05 -9.99 4.70
C ALA A 25 -5.74 -9.87 3.92
N LYS A 26 -4.63 -10.05 4.64
CA LYS A 26 -3.32 -10.16 4.02
C LYS A 26 -3.31 -11.40 3.12
N ASP A 27 -3.01 -11.22 1.85
CA ASP A 27 -2.96 -12.32 0.88
C ASP A 27 -1.57 -12.96 0.88
N ALA A 28 -1.45 -14.06 1.62
CA ALA A 28 -0.19 -14.81 1.72
C ALA A 28 0.15 -15.62 0.46
N SER A 29 -0.79 -15.79 -0.48
CA SER A 29 -0.53 -16.48 -1.75
C SER A 29 0.29 -15.63 -2.72
N VAL A 30 0.23 -14.31 -2.57
CA VAL A 30 0.96 -13.33 -3.38
C VAL A 30 2.38 -13.17 -2.84
N LYS A 31 3.36 -13.74 -3.56
CA LYS A 31 4.78 -13.62 -3.23
C LYS A 31 5.36 -12.30 -3.74
N LEU A 32 5.35 -11.27 -2.89
CA LEU A 32 5.97 -9.98 -3.19
C LEU A 32 7.38 -9.86 -2.61
N PRO A 33 8.21 -8.92 -3.12
CA PRO A 33 9.49 -8.60 -2.52
C PRO A 33 9.38 -8.17 -1.05
N ARG A 34 10.51 -8.17 -0.34
CA ARG A 34 10.56 -7.69 1.05
C ARG A 34 10.11 -6.23 1.15
N GLY A 35 9.31 -5.91 2.17
CA GLY A 35 8.72 -4.58 2.38
C GLY A 35 7.33 -4.40 1.75
N PHE A 36 6.92 -5.33 0.89
CA PHE A 36 5.59 -5.33 0.28
C PHE A 36 4.64 -6.23 1.05
N HIS A 37 3.43 -5.74 1.27
CA HIS A 37 2.36 -6.45 1.96
C HIS A 37 1.06 -6.31 1.19
N CYS A 38 0.64 -7.38 0.52
CA CYS A 38 -0.60 -7.43 -0.24
C CYS A 38 -1.79 -7.75 0.65
N PHE A 39 -2.89 -7.03 0.45
CA PHE A 39 -4.17 -7.26 1.10
C PHE A 39 -5.25 -7.42 0.04
N ALA A 40 -5.95 -8.55 0.08
CA ALA A 40 -7.15 -8.73 -0.72
C ALA A 40 -8.29 -7.91 -0.11
N LEU A 41 -8.99 -7.16 -0.95
CA LEU A 41 -10.17 -6.39 -0.56
C LEU A 41 -11.40 -7.11 -1.14
N PRO A 42 -12.32 -7.64 -0.31
CA PRO A 42 -13.52 -8.31 -0.78
C PRO A 42 -14.61 -7.29 -1.16
N LEU A 43 -14.27 -6.35 -2.03
CA LEU A 43 -15.23 -5.33 -2.47
C LEU A 43 -16.28 -5.93 -3.41
N ARG A 44 -15.91 -6.96 -4.19
CA ARG A 44 -16.78 -7.66 -5.14
C ARG A 44 -16.35 -9.10 -5.40
N PRO A 45 -17.25 -9.96 -5.90
CA PRO A 45 -16.94 -11.35 -6.26
C PRO A 45 -16.39 -11.55 -7.68
N ASP A 46 -16.61 -10.60 -8.60
CA ASP A 46 -16.28 -10.70 -10.03
C ASP A 46 -14.94 -10.08 -10.42
N VAL A 47 -14.39 -9.23 -9.55
CA VAL A 47 -13.09 -8.59 -9.75
C VAL A 47 -12.27 -8.78 -8.48
N SER A 48 -11.02 -9.21 -8.63
CA SER A 48 -10.10 -9.24 -7.51
C SER A 48 -9.50 -7.86 -7.32
N THR A 49 -9.68 -7.29 -6.14
CA THR A 49 -9.13 -5.99 -5.77
C THR A 49 -8.14 -6.13 -4.65
N PHE A 50 -7.04 -5.39 -4.73
CA PHE A 50 -5.92 -5.48 -3.81
C PHE A 50 -5.45 -4.10 -3.38
N LEU A 51 -4.93 -4.04 -2.16
CA LEU A 51 -4.17 -2.92 -1.65
C LEU A 51 -2.80 -3.43 -1.24
N VAL A 52 -1.74 -2.77 -1.67
CA VAL A 52 -0.37 -3.13 -1.32
C VAL A 52 0.21 -2.05 -0.45
N LEU A 53 0.61 -2.41 0.76
CA LEU A 53 1.44 -1.56 1.61
C LEU A 53 2.90 -1.79 1.26
N LEU A 54 3.57 -0.74 0.81
CA LEU A 54 4.99 -0.74 0.49
C LEU A 54 5.74 0.07 1.54
N ILE A 55 6.56 -0.62 2.35
CA ILE A 55 7.44 0.01 3.34
C ILE A 55 8.83 0.15 2.73
N SER A 56 9.41 1.35 2.76
CA SER A 56 10.75 1.59 2.25
C SER A 56 11.76 0.78 3.08
N PRO A 57 12.69 0.04 2.44
CA PRO A 57 13.72 -0.69 3.15
C PRO A 57 14.88 0.22 3.60
N LYS A 58 14.91 1.48 3.14
CA LYS A 58 16.00 2.43 3.36
C LYS A 58 15.59 3.61 4.24
N ASP A 59 14.34 4.01 4.14
CA ASP A 59 13.78 5.18 4.78
C ASP A 59 12.61 4.73 5.67
N ASP A 60 12.42 5.41 6.80
CA ASP A 60 11.27 5.18 7.69
C ASP A 60 10.02 5.83 7.11
N GLU A 61 9.54 5.28 5.99
CA GLU A 61 8.37 5.73 5.25
C GLU A 61 7.67 4.58 4.54
N PHE A 62 6.42 4.80 4.15
CA PHE A 62 5.65 3.85 3.37
C PHE A 62 4.78 4.55 2.33
N THR A 63 4.34 3.79 1.33
CA THR A 63 3.32 4.20 0.37
C THR A 63 2.33 3.07 0.13
N LEU A 64 1.27 3.36 -0.63
CA LEU A 64 0.19 2.43 -0.94
C LEU A 64 0.03 2.28 -2.44
N GLU A 65 -0.18 1.05 -2.90
CA GLU A 65 -0.57 0.76 -4.28
C GLU A 65 -1.95 0.13 -4.30
N VAL A 66 -2.74 0.50 -5.30
CA VAL A 66 -4.05 -0.08 -5.59
C VAL A 66 -3.90 -0.97 -6.81
N ALA A 67 -4.41 -2.19 -6.70
CA ALA A 67 -4.41 -3.13 -7.81
C ALA A 67 -5.79 -3.73 -8.02
N TRP A 68 -6.10 -4.09 -9.26
CA TRP A 68 -7.24 -4.93 -9.57
C TRP A 68 -6.98 -5.81 -10.78
N SER A 69 -7.71 -6.93 -10.84
CA SER A 69 -7.60 -7.93 -11.91
C SER A 69 -8.93 -8.63 -12.13
N THR A 70 -9.26 -8.81 -13.41
CA THR A 70 -10.39 -9.67 -13.85
C THR A 70 -10.06 -11.16 -13.80
N HIS A 71 -8.79 -11.54 -13.67
CA HIS A 71 -8.31 -12.93 -13.73
C HIS A 71 -8.29 -13.65 -12.38
N GLY A 72 -8.80 -13.01 -11.31
CA GLY A 72 -8.82 -13.63 -9.98
C GLY A 72 -7.47 -13.65 -9.26
N ARG A 73 -6.46 -12.92 -9.74
CA ARG A 73 -5.08 -12.97 -9.23
C ARG A 73 -4.43 -11.59 -9.14
N PHE A 74 -3.35 -11.47 -8.38
CA PHE A 74 -2.58 -10.23 -8.31
C PHE A 74 -1.84 -9.94 -9.63
N PRO A 75 -1.85 -8.69 -10.14
CA PRO A 75 -1.29 -8.34 -11.44
C PRO A 75 0.23 -8.11 -11.41
N PHE A 76 1.01 -9.19 -11.38
CA PHE A 76 2.49 -9.15 -11.28
C PHE A 76 3.21 -8.54 -12.51
N SER A 77 2.53 -8.50 -13.65
CA SER A 77 3.09 -8.05 -14.94
C SER A 77 3.25 -6.53 -15.01
N LEU A 78 2.65 -5.78 -14.07
CA LEU A 78 2.58 -4.33 -14.10
C LEU A 78 3.59 -3.69 -13.15
N SER A 79 4.30 -2.68 -13.65
CA SER A 79 5.09 -1.76 -12.82
C SER A 79 4.19 -0.63 -12.33
N ALA A 80 4.27 -0.27 -11.04
CA ALA A 80 3.41 0.72 -10.40
C ALA A 80 3.53 2.19 -10.91
N ILE A 81 4.23 2.41 -12.02
CA ILE A 81 4.46 3.73 -12.64
C ILE A 81 3.27 4.16 -13.54
N TYR A 82 2.26 3.32 -13.72
CA TYR A 82 1.09 3.69 -14.54
C TYR A 82 0.16 4.64 -13.79
N LEU A 83 -0.13 5.80 -14.38
CA LEU A 83 -1.19 6.68 -13.89
C LEU A 83 -2.56 6.07 -14.26
N PRO A 84 -3.50 5.95 -13.31
CA PRO A 84 -4.85 5.45 -13.57
C PRO A 84 -5.73 6.42 -14.36
N PHE A 85 -5.25 7.64 -14.59
CA PHE A 85 -5.99 8.73 -15.20
C PHE A 85 -5.10 9.50 -16.18
N ASP A 86 -5.74 10.18 -17.12
CA ASP A 86 -5.16 11.23 -17.94
C ASP A 86 -5.30 12.57 -17.19
N PRO A 87 -4.20 13.16 -16.70
CA PRO A 87 -4.25 14.43 -15.96
C PRO A 87 -4.74 15.61 -16.79
N GLU A 88 -4.67 15.55 -18.12
CA GLU A 88 -5.13 16.64 -19.00
C GLU A 88 -6.64 16.60 -19.19
N ASN A 89 -7.22 15.39 -19.23
CA ASN A 89 -8.63 15.18 -19.55
C ASN A 89 -9.49 14.78 -18.35
N GLY A 90 -8.89 14.48 -17.20
CA GLY A 90 -9.58 14.02 -15.99
C GLY A 90 -10.31 12.68 -16.17
N SER A 91 -10.07 12.00 -17.30
CA SER A 91 -10.63 10.70 -17.61
C SER A 91 -9.73 9.59 -17.07
N LEU A 92 -10.34 8.48 -16.67
CA LEU A 92 -9.60 7.24 -16.45
C LEU A 92 -8.86 6.90 -17.75
N LYS A 93 -7.62 6.39 -17.66
CA LYS A 93 -6.99 5.82 -18.86
C LYS A 93 -7.90 4.67 -19.32
N ASP A 94 -8.40 4.80 -20.55
CA ASP A 94 -9.58 4.07 -21.05
C ASP A 94 -9.44 2.54 -21.14
N SER A 95 -8.29 1.94 -20.79
CA SER A 95 -8.19 0.47 -20.79
C SER A 95 -7.14 -0.05 -19.81
N PRO A 96 -7.52 -0.97 -18.90
CA PRO A 96 -6.55 -1.79 -18.18
C PRO A 96 -5.73 -2.60 -19.19
N ILE A 97 -4.47 -2.86 -18.86
CA ILE A 97 -3.63 -3.71 -19.70
C ILE A 97 -4.06 -5.14 -19.40
N ASP A 98 -4.70 -5.80 -20.37
CA ASP A 98 -5.20 -7.18 -20.24
C ASP A 98 -6.16 -7.39 -19.05
N GLY A 99 -7.00 -6.39 -18.75
CA GLY A 99 -7.95 -6.48 -17.63
C GLY A 99 -7.31 -6.42 -16.24
N GLU A 100 -6.07 -5.91 -16.17
CA GLU A 100 -5.28 -5.71 -14.96
C GLU A 100 -4.81 -4.26 -14.81
N PHE A 101 -4.65 -3.81 -13.56
CA PHE A 101 -4.11 -2.50 -13.26
C PHE A 101 -3.38 -2.50 -11.91
N LEU A 102 -2.26 -1.75 -11.80
CA LEU A 102 -1.50 -1.52 -10.58
C LEU A 102 -0.88 -0.13 -10.62
N PHE A 103 -1.10 0.68 -9.58
CA PHE A 103 -0.62 2.06 -9.49
C PHE A 103 -0.54 2.53 -8.05
N ARG A 104 0.21 3.60 -7.79
CA ARG A 104 0.30 4.21 -6.46
C ARG A 104 -0.96 5.02 -6.13
N LEU A 105 -1.55 4.77 -4.96
CA LEU A 105 -2.74 5.46 -4.45
C LEU A 105 -2.64 6.99 -4.52
N PRO A 106 -1.51 7.63 -4.16
CA PRO A 106 -1.35 9.08 -4.31
C PRO A 106 -1.64 9.64 -5.71
N PHE A 107 -1.54 8.83 -6.76
CA PHE A 107 -1.93 9.24 -8.10
C PHE A 107 -3.45 9.32 -8.31
N LEU A 108 -4.30 8.99 -7.35
CA LEU A 108 -5.76 9.17 -7.47
C LEU A 108 -6.26 10.55 -7.06
N TYR A 109 -5.43 11.38 -6.45
CA TYR A 109 -5.87 12.67 -5.93
C TYR A 109 -4.82 13.76 -6.12
N PRO A 110 -5.23 15.04 -6.25
CA PRO A 110 -4.30 16.15 -6.36
C PRO A 110 -3.31 16.18 -5.18
N PRO A 111 -2.01 16.43 -5.42
CA PRO A 111 -1.42 16.93 -6.67
C PRO A 111 -0.99 15.84 -7.66
N TYR A 112 -1.44 14.59 -7.50
CA TYR A 112 -1.03 13.44 -8.31
C TYR A 112 0.47 13.19 -8.26
N ALA A 113 1.04 13.33 -7.06
CA ALA A 113 2.44 13.12 -6.80
C ALA A 113 2.68 11.75 -6.16
N ASP A 114 3.90 11.25 -6.31
CA ASP A 114 4.34 10.04 -5.63
C ASP A 114 4.62 10.34 -4.15
N VAL A 115 3.58 10.21 -3.32
CA VAL A 115 3.66 10.53 -1.89
C VAL A 115 4.09 9.31 -1.07
N TRP A 116 5.07 9.52 -0.20
CA TRP A 116 5.46 8.62 0.86
C TRP A 116 5.11 9.22 2.22
N TRP A 117 4.46 8.44 3.07
CA TRP A 117 4.14 8.83 4.43
C TRP A 117 5.29 8.44 5.34
N THR A 118 5.97 9.46 5.86
CA THR A 118 7.06 9.32 6.82
C THR A 118 6.53 8.86 8.18
N VAL A 119 7.20 7.89 8.79
CA VAL A 119 6.85 7.34 10.12
C VAL A 119 7.85 7.68 11.20
N ASP A 120 9.04 8.17 10.84
CA ASP A 120 9.98 8.79 11.77
C ASP A 120 10.61 10.04 11.15
N GLU A 121 10.88 11.08 11.95
CA GLU A 121 11.76 12.15 11.47
C GLU A 121 13.09 11.48 11.17
N LYS A 122 13.62 11.63 9.95
CA LYS A 122 14.97 11.16 9.60
C LYS A 122 15.89 11.57 10.73
N SER A 123 16.21 10.62 11.62
CA SER A 123 17.07 10.94 12.72
C SER A 123 18.37 11.36 12.04
N THR A 124 18.84 12.55 12.33
CA THR A 124 20.21 12.96 11.98
C THR A 124 21.23 12.16 12.80
N HIS A 125 20.83 11.01 13.37
CA HIS A 125 21.74 9.96 13.79
C HIS A 125 22.41 9.41 12.54
N GLU A 126 23.57 9.99 12.22
CA GLU A 126 24.59 9.27 11.47
C GLU A 126 24.85 7.98 12.24
N MET A 127 24.25 6.87 11.78
CA MET A 127 24.58 5.55 12.30
C MET A 127 26.09 5.38 12.17
N THR A 128 26.75 5.23 13.31
CA THR A 128 28.18 4.96 13.35
C THR A 128 28.46 3.58 12.76
N MET A 129 29.64 3.38 12.16
CA MET A 129 30.02 2.07 11.63
C MET A 129 29.95 0.98 12.71
N GLU A 130 30.18 1.32 13.99
CA GLU A 130 30.02 0.38 15.10
C GLU A 130 28.56 -0.09 15.28
N GLU A 131 27.56 0.79 15.16
CA GLU A 131 26.13 0.42 15.29
C GLU A 131 25.65 -0.45 14.11
N ILE A 132 26.23 -0.26 12.93
CA ILE A 132 25.94 -1.08 11.75
C ILE A 132 26.55 -2.49 11.88
N LEU A 133 27.67 -2.62 12.61
CA LEU A 133 28.40 -3.89 12.77
C LEU A 133 27.89 -4.75 13.92
N VAL A 134 27.15 -4.17 14.88
CA VAL A 134 26.49 -4.89 15.96
C VAL A 134 25.05 -5.22 15.55
N ASP A 135 24.89 -6.04 14.51
CA ASP A 135 23.64 -6.79 14.30
C ASP A 135 23.69 -8.00 15.25
N ASP A 136 23.64 -7.75 16.57
CA ASP A 136 23.52 -8.82 17.57
C ASP A 136 22.08 -9.32 17.55
N PRO A 137 21.79 -10.52 16.99
CA PRO A 137 20.44 -11.05 16.90
C PRO A 137 19.84 -11.38 18.28
N LEU A 138 20.64 -11.34 19.36
CA LEU A 138 20.21 -11.55 20.74
C LEU A 138 19.95 -10.24 21.50
N ALA A 139 20.34 -9.09 20.96
CA ALA A 139 20.01 -7.80 21.57
C ALA A 139 18.49 -7.59 21.53
N PRO A 140 17.86 -7.17 22.64
CA PRO A 140 16.45 -6.82 22.62
C PRO A 140 16.25 -5.67 21.62
N PRO A 141 15.21 -5.73 20.78
CA PRO A 141 14.95 -4.66 19.83
C PRO A 141 14.79 -3.33 20.59
N PRO A 142 15.34 -2.22 20.08
CA PRO A 142 15.22 -0.93 20.73
C PRO A 142 13.74 -0.61 20.96
N GLU A 143 13.44 -0.08 22.14
CA GLU A 143 12.10 0.36 22.50
C GLU A 143 11.70 1.53 21.58
N ILE A 144 10.54 1.41 20.92
CA ILE A 144 10.04 2.47 20.04
C ILE A 144 9.58 3.64 20.93
N ALA A 145 10.07 4.85 20.67
CA ALA A 145 9.67 6.00 21.45
C ALA A 145 8.17 6.28 21.27
N ALA A 146 7.50 6.77 22.32
CA ALA A 146 6.07 7.07 22.26
C ALA A 146 5.71 8.10 21.17
N ASN A 147 6.63 9.01 20.85
CA ASN A 147 6.45 9.99 19.77
C ASN A 147 6.41 9.32 18.39
N ASP A 148 7.24 8.32 18.15
CA ASP A 148 7.29 7.61 16.86
C ASP A 148 6.01 6.80 16.67
N LEU A 149 5.48 6.21 17.74
CA LEU A 149 4.19 5.53 17.70
C LEU A 149 3.05 6.50 17.32
N ALA A 150 3.02 7.70 17.91
CA ALA A 150 2.02 8.71 17.57
C ALA A 150 2.14 9.17 16.11
N ARG A 151 3.36 9.28 15.58
CA ARG A 151 3.62 9.61 14.17
C ARG A 151 3.15 8.51 13.24
N VAL A 152 3.46 7.25 13.54
CA VAL A 152 2.95 6.09 12.78
C VAL A 152 1.44 6.14 12.73
N ASP A 153 0.77 6.32 13.87
CA ASP A 153 -0.69 6.38 13.92
C ASP A 153 -1.23 7.55 13.07
N ALA A 154 -0.64 8.74 13.15
CA ALA A 154 -1.08 9.90 12.35
C ALA A 154 -0.88 9.70 10.83
N SER A 155 0.26 9.14 10.43
CA SER A 155 0.55 8.81 9.04
C SER A 155 -0.39 7.72 8.50
N LEU A 156 -0.69 6.70 9.32
CA LEU A 156 -1.66 5.68 8.97
C LEU A 156 -3.09 6.24 8.87
N GLU A 157 -3.52 7.12 9.78
CA GLU A 157 -4.83 7.77 9.67
C GLU A 157 -4.96 8.55 8.35
N THR A 158 -3.91 9.27 7.97
CA THR A 158 -3.89 10.00 6.69
C THR A 158 -3.98 9.06 5.51
N ALA A 159 -3.19 7.98 5.50
CA ALA A 159 -3.21 6.98 4.44
C ALA A 159 -4.58 6.25 4.37
N MET A 160 -5.17 5.89 5.51
CA MET A 160 -6.49 5.25 5.57
C MET A 160 -7.61 6.18 5.13
N SER A 161 -7.51 7.48 5.45
CA SER A 161 -8.42 8.50 4.91
C SER A 161 -8.34 8.54 3.38
N ALA A 162 -7.13 8.48 2.80
CA ALA A 162 -6.96 8.41 1.35
C ALA A 162 -7.53 7.12 0.74
N VAL A 163 -7.37 5.96 1.40
CA VAL A 163 -8.00 4.70 0.98
C VAL A 163 -9.53 4.84 0.95
N LYS A 164 -10.12 5.40 2.01
CA LYS A 164 -11.57 5.59 2.13
C LYS A 164 -12.11 6.59 1.10
N GLN A 165 -11.42 7.70 0.88
CA GLN A 165 -11.87 8.78 0.02
C GLN A 165 -11.63 8.53 -1.46
N PHE A 166 -10.54 7.82 -1.81
CA PHE A 166 -10.10 7.69 -3.20
C PHE A 166 -10.04 6.25 -3.67
N ALA A 167 -9.33 5.36 -2.96
CA ALA A 167 -9.12 3.97 -3.42
C ALA A 167 -10.43 3.18 -3.53
N ILE A 168 -11.23 3.14 -2.47
CA ILE A 168 -12.47 2.36 -2.43
C ILE A 168 -13.47 2.90 -3.46
N PRO A 169 -13.78 4.22 -3.51
CA PRO A 169 -14.68 4.74 -4.53
C PRO A 169 -14.19 4.49 -5.96
N TYR A 170 -12.88 4.59 -6.21
CA TYR A 170 -12.31 4.26 -7.53
C TYR A 170 -12.57 2.81 -7.90
N LEU A 171 -12.25 1.87 -7.01
CA LEU A 171 -12.47 0.43 -7.23
C LEU A 171 -13.95 0.07 -7.40
N LEU A 172 -14.85 0.80 -6.74
CA LEU A 172 -16.30 0.66 -6.92
C LEU A 172 -16.83 1.32 -8.20
N LYS A 173 -16.18 2.36 -8.75
CA LYS A 173 -16.60 3.01 -10.00
C LYS A 173 -16.18 2.26 -11.25
N LEU A 174 -15.06 1.53 -11.21
CA LEU A 174 -14.61 0.67 -12.32
C LEU A 174 -15.69 -0.35 -12.76
N GLN A 175 -16.65 -0.64 -11.87
CA GLN A 175 -17.81 -1.49 -12.12
C GLN A 175 -18.68 -1.02 -13.29
N GLU A 176 -18.82 0.29 -13.49
CA GLU A 176 -19.68 0.85 -14.53
C GLU A 176 -19.08 0.65 -15.94
N HIS A 177 -17.76 0.53 -16.02
CA HIS A 177 -17.02 0.46 -17.28
C HIS A 177 -16.63 -0.96 -17.70
N TYR A 178 -16.56 -1.91 -16.77
CA TYR A 178 -16.17 -3.30 -17.05
C TYR A 178 -17.17 -4.32 -16.47
N PRO A 179 -18.43 -4.36 -16.95
CA PRO A 179 -19.38 -5.39 -16.55
C PRO A 179 -18.86 -6.77 -16.95
N SER A 180 -19.19 -7.75 -16.11
CA SER A 180 -18.71 -9.14 -15.96
C SER A 180 -18.71 -10.07 -17.20
N ASN A 181 -18.71 -9.55 -18.43
CA ASN A 181 -18.77 -10.31 -19.66
C ASN A 181 -17.49 -11.11 -20.00
N PHE A 182 -16.47 -11.08 -19.14
CA PHE A 182 -15.25 -11.89 -19.28
C PHE A 182 -15.36 -13.23 -18.56
N ARG A 183 -16.36 -14.03 -18.94
CA ARG A 183 -16.33 -15.48 -18.71
C ARG A 183 -16.30 -16.17 -20.08
N SER A 184 -15.08 -16.44 -20.57
CA SER A 184 -14.83 -17.38 -21.66
C SER A 184 -14.11 -18.60 -21.12
#